data_AF-A0A349SMR4-F1
#
_entry.id   AF-A0A349SMR4-F1
#
_cell.length_a   1.000
_cell.length_b   1.000
_cell.length_c   1.000
_cell.angle_alpha   90.00
_cell.angle_beta   90.00
_cell.angle_gamma   90.00
#
_symmetry.space_group_name_H-M   'P 1'
#
loop_
_entity.id
_entity.type
_entity.pdbx_description
1 polymer ?
#
loop_
_entity_poly.entity_id
_entity_poly.type
_entity_poly.pdbx_seq_one_letter_code
_entity_poly.pdbx_strand_id
1 'polypeptide(L)'
;MARHLRSAVENGASPARIQVDLAGPKLRTGPMQSSGRLLKLKPRRDLYGLVLEPCRVWLHAEADARLPAGLHKPLCVAAEFLQQCQVGDRIQLVDGRGQRRKMNVVQVQTGSCIAELNHTAYITDATRLDLKRGQKTMASTLALGLQDVVLPIVLFRGDTLVLTRSLQPGVQEQRDQLGDLVQPARIHCSLPQAFDQVEVGQRVWFDDGKIGARVEACDGREMYLRITQADPKGSRLQPEKGINFPDTVLDLPALTAKDLLDLEQVVEFADMIALSFVRVPADVDALHQALDRLDRPQLGVVLKIENRQAFENLPRILLAGLRHGRPLGVMIARGDLAVELGFERLSEVQQEILWLCEAAHIPVIWATQILESMAKKGVPSRAEVTDAAMAVVAECVMLNKGPYIVETVVMLRDILARMDQHYHKRRATLRPLSVARLV
;
A
#
# COMPACT_ATOMS: atom_id res chain seq x y z
N MET A 1 7.81 -15.21 -6.76
CA MET A 1 8.08 -14.27 -7.87
C MET A 1 9.41 -14.56 -8.55
N ALA A 2 10.55 -14.48 -7.87
CA ALA A 2 11.88 -14.76 -8.46
C ALA A 2 11.95 -16.09 -9.26
N ARG A 3 11.41 -17.19 -8.70
CA ARG A 3 11.31 -18.48 -9.41
C ARG A 3 10.51 -18.42 -10.72
N HIS A 4 9.40 -17.66 -10.75
CA HIS A 4 8.62 -17.49 -11.98
C HIS A 4 9.37 -16.69 -13.02
N LEU A 5 10.13 -15.67 -12.61
CA LEU A 5 10.97 -14.90 -13.53
C LEU A 5 12.07 -15.77 -14.14
N ARG A 6 12.80 -16.53 -13.31
CA ARG A 6 13.85 -17.45 -13.77
C ARG A 6 13.28 -18.47 -14.76
N SER A 7 12.16 -19.09 -14.42
CA SER A 7 11.47 -20.01 -15.32
C SER A 7 11.02 -19.35 -16.63
N ALA A 8 10.55 -18.10 -16.61
CA ALA A 8 10.19 -17.39 -17.84
C ALA A 8 11.41 -17.15 -18.74
N VAL A 9 12.55 -16.74 -18.15
CA VAL A 9 13.82 -16.53 -18.87
C VAL A 9 14.35 -17.85 -19.44
N GLU A 10 14.32 -18.93 -18.67
CA GLU A 10 14.67 -20.28 -19.12
C GLU A 10 13.80 -20.75 -20.31
N ASN A 11 12.53 -20.31 -20.35
CA ASN A 11 11.59 -20.58 -21.44
C ASN A 11 11.65 -19.56 -22.59
N GLY A 12 12.72 -18.76 -22.69
CA GLY A 12 12.99 -17.87 -23.83
C GLY A 12 12.49 -16.43 -23.70
N ALA A 13 12.03 -16.01 -22.51
CA ALA A 13 11.77 -14.58 -22.27
C ALA A 13 13.09 -13.77 -22.24
N SER A 14 12.99 -12.46 -22.49
CA SER A 14 14.15 -11.56 -22.40
C SER A 14 14.80 -11.60 -21.02
N PRO A 15 16.14 -11.48 -20.93
CA PRO A 15 16.83 -11.42 -19.65
C PRO A 15 16.28 -10.30 -18.77
N ALA A 16 16.03 -10.60 -17.50
CA ALA A 16 15.51 -9.66 -16.54
C ALA A 16 16.28 -9.79 -15.22
N ARG A 17 16.60 -8.64 -14.63
CA ARG A 17 17.26 -8.55 -13.31
C ARG A 17 16.24 -8.32 -12.21
N ILE A 18 16.54 -8.79 -11.00
CA ILE A 18 15.72 -8.67 -9.80
C ILE A 18 16.33 -7.62 -8.89
N GLN A 19 15.63 -6.49 -8.74
CA GLN A 19 15.88 -5.56 -7.64
C GLN A 19 15.00 -5.94 -6.44
N VAL A 20 15.55 -5.92 -5.24
CA VAL A 20 14.79 -6.07 -3.99
C VAL A 20 14.92 -4.83 -3.13
N ASP A 21 13.79 -4.27 -2.72
CA ASP A 21 13.74 -3.12 -1.81
C ASP A 21 13.85 -3.61 -0.35
N LEU A 22 14.86 -3.10 0.37
CA LEU A 22 14.86 -3.13 1.83
C LEU A 22 13.90 -2.03 2.29
N ALA A 23 12.95 -2.39 3.16
CA ALA A 23 11.80 -1.55 3.45
C ALA A 23 12.18 -0.33 4.30
N GLY A 24 13.21 -0.47 5.15
CA GLY A 24 13.61 0.56 6.10
C GLY A 24 12.54 0.81 7.17
N PRO A 25 12.73 1.84 8.01
CA PRO A 25 11.78 2.21 9.05
C PRO A 25 10.54 2.88 8.44
N LYS A 26 9.56 2.09 7.97
CA LYS A 26 8.27 2.63 7.50
C LYS A 26 7.36 2.96 8.67
N LEU A 27 7.05 4.23 8.83
CA LEU A 27 6.08 4.69 9.80
C LEU A 27 4.66 4.44 9.28
N ARG A 28 3.84 3.79 10.09
CA ARG A 28 2.46 3.44 9.74
C ARG A 28 1.52 3.65 10.92
N THR A 29 0.27 3.90 10.59
CA THR A 29 -0.82 3.79 11.55
C THR A 29 -1.02 2.33 11.95
N GLY A 30 -1.16 2.08 13.24
CA GLY A 30 -1.39 0.74 13.78
C GLY A 30 -2.79 0.19 13.49
N PRO A 31 -3.12 -0.98 14.09
CA PRO A 31 -4.42 -1.60 13.93
C PRO A 31 -5.53 -0.71 14.48
N MET A 32 -6.76 -0.94 14.02
CA MET A 32 -7.97 -0.25 14.49
C MET A 32 -8.90 -1.23 15.18
N GLN A 33 -9.71 -0.72 16.11
CA GLN A 33 -10.71 -1.51 16.82
C GLN A 33 -11.75 -2.06 15.84
N SER A 34 -12.05 -3.36 15.95
CA SER A 34 -13.14 -3.98 15.21
C SER A 34 -14.46 -3.33 15.63
N SER A 35 -15.27 -2.91 14.65
CA SER A 35 -16.64 -2.42 14.85
C SER A 35 -17.65 -3.57 14.94
N GLY A 36 -17.17 -4.82 15.00
CA GLY A 36 -17.96 -6.04 15.03
C GLY A 36 -17.70 -6.93 13.80
N ARG A 37 -18.26 -8.14 13.82
CA ARG A 37 -18.15 -9.11 12.72
C ARG A 37 -19.42 -9.14 11.91
N LEU A 38 -19.28 -8.91 10.61
CA LEU A 38 -20.42 -8.67 9.74
C LEU A 38 -20.15 -9.07 8.29
N LEU A 39 -21.09 -9.81 7.71
CA LEU A 39 -21.15 -10.08 6.28
C LEU A 39 -22.34 -9.34 5.66
N LYS A 40 -22.04 -8.36 4.78
CA LYS A 40 -23.06 -7.66 4.00
C LYS A 40 -23.35 -8.43 2.71
N LEU A 41 -24.59 -8.91 2.60
CA LEU A 41 -25.15 -9.50 1.39
C LEU A 41 -25.92 -8.42 0.63
N LYS A 42 -25.50 -8.12 -0.61
CA LYS A 42 -26.07 -7.02 -1.40
C LYS A 42 -26.41 -7.50 -2.82
N PRO A 43 -27.70 -7.55 -3.21
CA PRO A 43 -28.10 -7.80 -4.59
C PRO A 43 -27.77 -6.59 -5.48
N ARG A 44 -27.61 -6.83 -6.78
CA ARG A 44 -27.45 -5.76 -7.77
C ARG A 44 -28.81 -5.21 -8.14
N ARG A 45 -28.94 -3.89 -8.15
CA ARG A 45 -30.18 -3.18 -8.42
C ARG A 45 -29.99 -2.11 -9.47
N ASP A 46 -31.06 -1.79 -10.19
CA ASP A 46 -31.10 -0.63 -11.08
C ASP A 46 -31.29 0.68 -10.29
N LEU A 47 -31.44 1.79 -11.02
CA LEU A 47 -31.66 3.12 -10.44
C LEU A 47 -32.99 3.21 -9.66
N TYR A 48 -33.98 2.39 -9.99
CA TYR A 48 -35.29 2.35 -9.32
C TYR A 48 -35.33 1.38 -8.14
N GLY A 49 -34.23 0.67 -7.87
CA GLY A 49 -34.13 -0.30 -6.79
C GLY A 49 -34.70 -1.69 -7.13
N LEU A 50 -35.08 -1.93 -8.39
CA LEU A 50 -35.46 -3.26 -8.88
C LEU A 50 -34.22 -4.16 -8.93
N VAL A 51 -34.40 -5.42 -8.56
CA VAL A 51 -33.29 -6.39 -8.52
C VAL A 51 -32.95 -6.82 -9.93
N LEU A 52 -31.76 -6.43 -10.40
CA LEU A 52 -31.19 -6.89 -11.66
C LEU A 52 -30.56 -8.27 -11.51
N GLU A 53 -29.91 -8.49 -10.37
CA GLU A 53 -29.23 -9.75 -10.06
C GLU A 53 -29.36 -10.07 -8.56
N PRO A 54 -29.86 -11.25 -8.19
CA PRO A 54 -29.88 -11.69 -6.81
C PRO A 54 -28.46 -11.84 -6.26
N CYS A 55 -28.29 -11.60 -4.97
CA CYS A 55 -27.04 -11.94 -4.31
C CYS A 55 -26.95 -13.47 -4.17
N ARG A 56 -26.10 -14.09 -4.97
CA ARG A 56 -25.73 -15.52 -4.86
C ARG A 56 -24.73 -15.73 -3.74
N VAL A 57 -25.19 -16.35 -2.66
CA VAL A 57 -24.42 -16.68 -1.46
C VAL A 57 -24.05 -18.14 -1.51
N TRP A 58 -22.77 -18.43 -1.29
CA TRP A 58 -22.28 -19.79 -1.16
C TRP A 58 -22.22 -20.17 0.31
N LEU A 59 -23.06 -21.12 0.73
CA LEU A 59 -23.04 -21.66 2.07
C LEU A 59 -22.15 -22.91 2.09
N HIS A 60 -21.19 -22.95 3.01
CA HIS A 60 -20.18 -24.02 3.12
C HIS A 60 -19.82 -24.29 4.59
N ALA A 61 -19.16 -25.41 4.87
CA ALA A 61 -18.74 -25.78 6.24
C ALA A 61 -17.23 -25.62 6.52
N GLU A 62 -16.43 -25.42 5.47
CA GLU A 62 -14.97 -25.36 5.57
C GLU A 62 -14.49 -23.91 5.76
N ALA A 63 -13.77 -23.61 6.85
CA ALA A 63 -13.35 -22.24 7.16
C ALA A 63 -12.45 -21.58 6.09
N ASP A 64 -11.62 -22.36 5.39
CA ASP A 64 -10.61 -21.86 4.43
C ASP A 64 -11.01 -22.04 2.96
N ALA A 65 -12.29 -22.33 2.71
CA ALA A 65 -12.75 -22.65 1.38
C ALA A 65 -12.78 -21.40 0.47
N ARG A 66 -12.24 -21.53 -0.76
CA ARG A 66 -12.22 -20.42 -1.73
C ARG A 66 -13.58 -20.29 -2.41
N LEU A 67 -14.09 -19.06 -2.45
CA LEU A 67 -15.34 -18.73 -3.13
C LEU A 67 -15.28 -19.17 -4.62
N PRO A 68 -16.19 -20.04 -5.07
CA PRO A 68 -16.29 -20.43 -6.48
C PRO A 68 -16.53 -19.23 -7.40
N ALA A 69 -16.01 -19.31 -8.63
CA ALA A 69 -16.20 -18.27 -9.64
C ALA A 69 -17.69 -18.02 -9.94
N GLY A 70 -18.08 -16.77 -10.12
CA GLY A 70 -19.47 -16.38 -10.42
C GLY A 70 -20.40 -16.29 -9.20
N LEU A 71 -19.88 -16.48 -7.98
CA LEU A 71 -20.63 -16.27 -6.73
C LEU A 71 -20.20 -14.96 -6.05
N HIS A 72 -21.08 -14.41 -5.20
CA HIS A 72 -20.88 -13.08 -4.64
C HIS A 72 -20.22 -13.08 -3.26
N LYS A 73 -20.66 -13.98 -2.37
CA LYS A 73 -20.21 -14.01 -0.96
C LYS A 73 -20.19 -15.44 -0.40
N PRO A 74 -19.14 -15.83 0.36
CA PRO A 74 -19.13 -17.04 1.17
C PRO A 74 -19.85 -16.79 2.51
N LEU A 75 -20.52 -17.81 3.03
CA LEU A 75 -21.13 -17.83 4.36
C LEU A 75 -20.91 -19.20 5.00
N CYS A 76 -20.04 -19.25 6.01
CA CYS A 76 -19.76 -20.50 6.71
C CYS A 76 -20.92 -20.83 7.67
N VAL A 77 -21.34 -22.09 7.68
CA VAL A 77 -22.43 -22.65 8.49
C VAL A 77 -22.10 -24.08 8.91
N ALA A 78 -22.85 -24.63 9.86
CA ALA A 78 -22.66 -26.01 10.32
C ALA A 78 -22.89 -27.04 9.19
N ALA A 79 -22.09 -28.11 9.17
CA ALA A 79 -22.18 -29.15 8.13
C ALA A 79 -23.54 -29.87 8.15
N GLU A 80 -24.11 -30.08 9.34
CA GLU A 80 -25.40 -30.72 9.55
C GLU A 80 -26.54 -29.90 8.93
N PHE A 81 -26.41 -28.57 8.91
CA PHE A 81 -27.37 -27.69 8.25
C PHE A 81 -27.35 -27.87 6.73
N LEU A 82 -26.15 -28.02 6.15
CA LEU A 82 -25.98 -28.23 4.71
C LEU A 82 -26.50 -29.59 4.25
N GLN A 83 -26.33 -30.64 5.07
CA GLN A 83 -26.86 -31.98 4.79
C GLN A 83 -28.40 -32.00 4.66
N GLN A 84 -29.11 -31.06 5.28
CA GLN A 84 -30.57 -30.97 5.22
C GLN A 84 -31.07 -30.13 4.03
N CYS A 85 -30.20 -29.37 3.37
CA CYS A 85 -30.56 -28.47 2.28
C CYS A 85 -31.04 -29.23 1.04
N GLN A 86 -32.17 -28.81 0.47
CA GLN A 86 -32.66 -29.24 -0.83
C GLN A 86 -32.93 -28.03 -1.73
N VAL A 87 -32.82 -28.22 -3.04
CA VAL A 87 -33.20 -27.18 -4.01
C VAL A 87 -34.67 -26.83 -3.82
N GLY A 88 -34.97 -25.53 -3.72
CA GLY A 88 -36.32 -25.02 -3.43
C GLY A 88 -36.59 -24.73 -1.95
N ASP A 89 -35.72 -25.15 -1.02
CA ASP A 89 -35.83 -24.78 0.38
C ASP A 89 -35.60 -23.25 0.57
N ARG A 90 -36.15 -22.71 1.66
CA ARG A 90 -36.02 -21.29 2.01
C ARG A 90 -35.25 -21.13 3.30
N ILE A 91 -34.17 -20.36 3.29
CA ILE A 91 -33.44 -19.99 4.49
C ILE A 91 -34.00 -18.66 5.00
N GLN A 92 -34.66 -18.67 6.14
CA GLN A 92 -35.19 -17.48 6.82
C GLN A 92 -34.22 -16.99 7.87
N LEU A 93 -34.11 -15.66 8.01
CA LEU A 93 -33.24 -15.04 9.00
C LEU A 93 -33.75 -13.66 9.40
N VAL A 94 -33.27 -13.17 10.54
CA VAL A 94 -33.40 -11.77 10.96
C VAL A 94 -32.02 -11.14 10.91
N ASP A 95 -31.86 -10.11 10.09
CA ASP A 95 -30.56 -9.47 9.89
C ASP A 95 -30.16 -8.59 11.08
N GLY A 96 -28.91 -8.11 11.12
CA GLY A 96 -28.38 -7.28 12.21
C GLY A 96 -29.10 -5.94 12.41
N ARG A 97 -30.07 -5.57 11.56
CA ARG A 97 -30.96 -4.41 11.74
C ARG A 97 -32.35 -4.81 12.22
N GLY A 98 -32.56 -6.07 12.61
CA GLY A 98 -33.86 -6.61 12.98
C GLY A 98 -34.79 -6.89 11.80
N GLN A 99 -34.32 -6.83 10.56
CA GLN A 99 -35.20 -7.03 9.40
C GLN A 99 -35.27 -8.50 8.98
N ARG A 100 -36.49 -9.01 8.78
CA ARG A 100 -36.70 -10.35 8.24
C ARG A 100 -36.21 -10.46 6.80
N ARG A 101 -35.50 -11.54 6.51
CA ARG A 101 -34.91 -11.84 5.21
C ARG A 101 -35.12 -13.31 4.87
N LYS A 102 -35.06 -13.59 3.58
CA LYS A 102 -35.14 -14.94 3.04
C LYS A 102 -34.14 -15.11 1.91
N MET A 103 -33.54 -16.28 1.85
CA MET A 103 -32.72 -16.75 0.75
C MET A 103 -33.35 -18.03 0.21
N ASN A 104 -33.34 -18.24 -1.11
CA ASN A 104 -33.85 -19.47 -1.72
C ASN A 104 -32.68 -20.35 -2.13
N VAL A 105 -32.68 -21.62 -1.73
CA VAL A 105 -31.64 -22.58 -2.15
C VAL A 105 -31.89 -22.95 -3.60
N VAL A 106 -30.94 -22.60 -4.48
CA VAL A 106 -31.04 -22.83 -5.93
C VAL A 106 -30.19 -24.00 -6.41
N GLN A 107 -29.14 -24.34 -5.66
CA GLN A 107 -28.25 -25.46 -5.97
C GLN A 107 -27.72 -26.08 -4.69
N VAL A 108 -27.58 -27.40 -4.67
CA VAL A 108 -27.00 -28.17 -3.55
C VAL A 108 -25.90 -29.07 -4.11
N GLN A 109 -24.80 -29.15 -3.39
CA GLN A 109 -23.65 -30.01 -3.67
C GLN A 109 -23.21 -30.69 -2.36
N THR A 110 -22.36 -31.71 -2.46
CA THR A 110 -21.80 -32.36 -1.25
C THR A 110 -21.03 -31.33 -0.43
N GLY A 111 -21.50 -31.05 0.79
CA GLY A 111 -20.85 -30.12 1.72
C GLY A 111 -21.04 -28.63 1.43
N SER A 112 -21.88 -28.24 0.46
CA SER A 112 -22.20 -26.83 0.21
C SER A 112 -23.52 -26.61 -0.52
N CYS A 113 -24.06 -25.41 -0.46
CA CYS A 113 -25.20 -25.02 -1.28
C CYS A 113 -25.10 -23.56 -1.73
N ILE A 114 -25.86 -23.21 -2.78
CA ILE A 114 -25.98 -21.84 -3.27
C ILE A 114 -27.39 -21.36 -2.96
N ALA A 115 -27.47 -20.21 -2.29
CA ALA A 115 -28.73 -19.54 -2.00
C ALA A 115 -28.77 -18.14 -2.60
N GLU A 116 -29.94 -17.74 -3.09
CA GLU A 116 -30.16 -16.44 -3.72
C GLU A 116 -31.02 -15.53 -2.85
N LEU A 117 -30.63 -14.25 -2.74
CA LEU A 117 -31.36 -13.24 -1.98
C LEU A 117 -31.52 -11.91 -2.72
N ASN A 118 -32.76 -11.39 -2.67
CA ASN A 118 -33.21 -10.19 -3.39
C ASN A 118 -33.20 -8.90 -2.55
N HIS A 119 -32.89 -9.01 -1.25
CA HIS A 119 -32.87 -7.89 -0.32
C HIS A 119 -31.51 -7.78 0.36
N THR A 120 -31.01 -6.57 0.58
CA THR A 120 -29.76 -6.41 1.35
C THR A 120 -29.93 -6.97 2.77
N ALA A 121 -29.02 -7.84 3.19
CA ALA A 121 -28.98 -8.43 4.53
C ALA A 121 -27.60 -8.22 5.16
N TYR A 122 -27.61 -8.08 6.48
CA TYR A 122 -26.43 -7.89 7.33
C TYR A 122 -26.35 -9.08 8.28
N ILE A 123 -25.45 -10.01 8.01
CA ILE A 123 -25.29 -11.25 8.78
C ILE A 123 -24.22 -11.02 9.84
N THR A 124 -24.53 -11.33 11.09
CA THR A 124 -23.66 -11.20 12.28
C THR A 124 -23.47 -12.56 12.93
N ASP A 125 -22.58 -12.69 13.90
CA ASP A 125 -22.37 -13.95 14.64
C ASP A 125 -23.65 -14.42 15.38
N ALA A 126 -24.55 -13.48 15.71
CA ALA A 126 -25.84 -13.76 16.33
C ALA A 126 -26.96 -14.08 15.30
N THR A 127 -26.67 -13.99 14.00
CA THR A 127 -27.69 -14.22 12.97
C THR A 127 -27.98 -15.70 12.82
N ARG A 128 -29.16 -16.10 13.30
CA ARG A 128 -29.72 -17.43 13.10
C ARG A 128 -30.31 -17.57 11.70
N LEU A 129 -29.97 -18.69 11.05
CA LEU A 129 -30.44 -19.12 9.73
C LEU A 129 -31.35 -20.35 9.94
N ASP A 130 -32.63 -20.23 9.57
CA ASP A 130 -33.61 -21.31 9.67
C ASP A 130 -33.96 -21.85 8.29
N LEU A 131 -33.62 -23.11 8.02
CA LEU A 131 -33.97 -23.82 6.80
C LEU A 131 -35.44 -24.25 6.86
N LYS A 132 -36.25 -23.77 5.92
CA LYS A 132 -37.69 -24.04 5.83
C LYS A 132 -38.02 -24.82 4.57
N ARG A 133 -38.79 -25.90 4.75
CA ARG A 133 -39.46 -26.64 3.67
C ARG A 133 -40.96 -26.50 3.84
N GLY A 134 -41.59 -25.71 2.99
CA GLY A 134 -42.95 -25.23 3.22
C GLY A 134 -43.03 -24.40 4.51
N GLN A 135 -43.81 -24.85 5.49
CA GLN A 135 -43.96 -24.20 6.80
C GLN A 135 -43.08 -24.81 7.91
N LYS A 136 -42.50 -25.99 7.68
CA LYS A 136 -41.70 -26.71 8.68
C LYS A 136 -40.25 -26.22 8.70
N THR A 137 -39.67 -26.10 9.88
CA THR A 137 -38.22 -25.91 10.06
C THR A 137 -37.53 -27.26 9.98
N MET A 138 -36.59 -27.40 9.05
CA MET A 138 -35.80 -28.63 8.87
C MET A 138 -34.52 -28.60 9.70
N ALA A 139 -33.86 -27.45 9.74
CA ALA A 139 -32.63 -27.23 10.49
C ALA A 139 -32.46 -25.75 10.83
N SER A 140 -31.64 -25.46 11.82
CA SER A 140 -31.22 -24.10 12.19
C SER A 140 -29.72 -24.07 12.42
N THR A 141 -29.08 -22.97 12.07
CA THR A 141 -27.64 -22.76 12.31
C THR A 141 -27.35 -21.29 12.56
N LEU A 142 -26.13 -20.99 13.00
CA LEU A 142 -25.60 -19.64 13.10
C LEU A 142 -24.61 -19.39 11.97
N ALA A 143 -24.42 -18.13 11.61
CA ALA A 143 -23.31 -17.74 10.77
C ALA A 143 -21.98 -17.93 11.51
N LEU A 144 -20.99 -18.52 10.84
CA LEU A 144 -19.68 -18.81 11.38
C LEU A 144 -18.59 -18.10 10.56
N GLY A 145 -17.41 -17.92 11.17
CA GLY A 145 -16.21 -17.46 10.45
C GLY A 145 -16.35 -16.06 9.84
N LEU A 146 -17.18 -15.19 10.40
CA LEU A 146 -17.35 -13.84 9.92
C LEU A 146 -16.08 -13.01 10.19
N GLN A 147 -15.73 -12.16 9.23
CA GLN A 147 -14.56 -11.29 9.33
C GLN A 147 -14.90 -10.02 10.13
N ASP A 148 -13.90 -9.54 10.86
CA ASP A 148 -13.97 -8.25 11.55
C ASP A 148 -14.14 -7.11 10.55
N VAL A 149 -15.08 -6.21 10.83
CA VAL A 149 -15.28 -4.99 10.08
C VAL A 149 -14.62 -3.85 10.83
N VAL A 150 -13.56 -3.34 10.23
CA VAL A 150 -12.86 -2.15 10.72
C VAL A 150 -13.39 -0.94 9.96
N LEU A 151 -14.00 -0.01 10.68
CA LEU A 151 -14.41 1.27 10.11
C LEU A 151 -13.24 2.26 10.16
N PRO A 152 -12.94 2.96 9.06
CA PRO A 152 -11.90 3.98 9.06
C PRO A 152 -12.29 5.17 9.91
N ILE A 153 -11.30 5.83 10.52
CA ILE A 153 -11.49 7.10 11.22
C ILE A 153 -11.77 8.17 10.17
N VAL A 154 -12.90 8.86 10.29
CA VAL A 154 -13.27 9.95 9.39
C VAL A 154 -12.79 11.25 10.02
N LEU A 155 -11.96 12.00 9.28
CA LEU A 155 -11.34 13.24 9.75
C LEU A 155 -11.72 14.40 8.85
N PHE A 156 -12.11 15.51 9.46
CA PHE A 156 -12.38 16.80 8.85
C PHE A 156 -11.31 17.82 9.23
N ARG A 157 -11.19 18.86 8.41
CA ARG A 157 -10.31 20.00 8.75
C ARG A 157 -10.80 20.64 10.05
N GLY A 158 -9.88 20.82 11.00
CA GLY A 158 -10.18 21.35 12.33
C GLY A 158 -10.30 20.27 13.40
N ASP A 159 -10.46 18.99 13.04
CA ASP A 159 -10.55 17.91 14.02
C ASP A 159 -9.25 17.72 14.80
N THR A 160 -9.36 17.09 15.97
CA THR A 160 -8.23 16.64 16.77
C THR A 160 -8.06 15.13 16.61
N LEU A 161 -6.87 14.69 16.22
CA LEU A 161 -6.45 13.29 16.19
C LEU A 161 -5.32 13.08 17.20
N VAL A 162 -5.36 12.01 17.99
CA VAL A 162 -4.28 11.66 18.92
C VAL A 162 -3.51 10.46 18.39
N LEU A 163 -2.21 10.62 18.16
CA LEU A 163 -1.33 9.48 17.95
C LEU A 163 -0.88 8.92 19.30
N THR A 164 -0.82 7.60 19.41
CA THR A 164 -0.42 6.91 20.64
C THR A 164 0.85 6.09 20.45
N ARG A 165 1.77 6.19 21.42
CA ARG A 165 3.02 5.40 21.43
C ARG A 165 2.76 3.93 21.76
N SER A 166 1.82 3.68 22.66
CA SER A 166 1.39 2.31 23.00
C SER A 166 0.62 1.68 21.85
N LEU A 167 0.77 0.36 21.65
CA LEU A 167 0.04 -0.43 20.66
C LEU A 167 -1.44 -0.61 21.06
N GLN A 168 -2.18 0.49 21.13
CA GLN A 168 -3.63 0.49 21.35
C GLN A 168 -4.34 0.53 19.98
N PRO A 169 -5.38 -0.30 19.76
CA PRO A 169 -6.18 -0.21 18.55
C PRO A 169 -6.76 1.19 18.39
N GLY A 170 -6.69 1.73 17.18
CA GLY A 170 -7.28 3.01 16.85
C GLY A 170 -8.80 2.99 17.01
N VAL A 171 -9.34 4.10 17.52
CA VAL A 171 -10.76 4.27 17.83
C VAL A 171 -11.28 5.57 17.22
N GLN A 172 -12.58 5.58 16.93
CA GLN A 172 -13.29 6.78 16.49
C GLN A 172 -13.34 7.83 17.61
N GLU A 173 -13.60 9.07 17.23
CA GLU A 173 -13.99 10.09 18.19
C GLU A 173 -15.29 9.70 18.91
N GLN A 174 -15.43 10.14 20.15
CA GLN A 174 -16.64 9.99 20.93
C GLN A 174 -17.28 11.37 21.09
N ARG A 175 -18.56 11.46 20.75
CA ARG A 175 -19.39 12.65 20.92
C ARG A 175 -20.54 12.33 21.85
N ASP A 176 -20.98 13.33 22.60
CA ASP A 176 -22.17 13.19 23.43
C ASP A 176 -23.46 13.26 22.59
N GLN A 177 -24.61 13.27 23.26
CA GLN A 177 -25.92 13.31 22.60
C GLN A 177 -26.20 14.65 21.90
N LEU A 178 -25.51 15.72 22.28
CA LEU A 178 -25.61 17.04 21.68
C LEU A 178 -24.64 17.20 20.48
N GLY A 179 -23.72 16.25 20.31
CA GLY A 179 -22.72 16.23 19.25
C GLY A 179 -21.39 16.87 19.66
N ASP A 180 -21.25 17.27 20.93
CA ASP A 180 -20.03 17.87 21.45
C ASP A 180 -18.94 16.79 21.61
N LEU A 181 -17.70 17.16 21.28
CA LEU A 181 -16.57 16.25 21.32
C LEU A 181 -16.23 15.91 22.78
N VAL A 182 -16.37 14.63 23.14
CA VAL A 182 -16.00 14.10 24.47
C VAL A 182 -14.58 13.55 24.44
N GLN A 183 -14.25 12.76 23.41
CA GLN A 183 -12.90 12.25 23.21
C GLN A 183 -12.51 12.32 21.73
N PRO A 184 -11.30 12.79 21.40
CA PRO A 184 -10.81 12.78 20.04
C PRO A 184 -10.60 11.35 19.53
N ALA A 185 -10.58 11.20 18.21
CA ALA A 185 -10.15 9.95 17.60
C ALA A 185 -8.68 9.66 17.96
N ARG A 186 -8.32 8.38 18.09
CA ARG A 186 -6.98 7.96 18.52
C ARG A 186 -6.46 6.85 17.62
N ILE A 187 -5.16 6.80 17.35
CA ILE A 187 -4.54 5.73 16.58
C ILE A 187 -3.07 5.54 16.92
N HIS A 188 -2.61 4.29 16.97
CA HIS A 188 -1.21 3.99 17.21
C HIS A 188 -0.32 4.45 16.04
N CYS A 189 0.87 4.96 16.37
CA CYS A 189 1.95 5.21 15.41
C CYS A 189 3.05 4.16 15.61
N SER A 190 3.42 3.44 14.54
CA SER A 190 4.38 2.33 14.61
C SER A 190 5.81 2.72 14.96
N LEU A 191 6.10 4.02 15.12
CA LEU A 191 7.42 4.53 15.45
C LEU A 191 7.40 5.31 16.78
N PRO A 192 7.81 4.67 17.89
CA PRO A 192 7.87 5.31 19.20
C PRO A 192 8.82 6.53 19.27
N GLN A 193 9.90 6.54 18.48
CA GLN A 193 10.92 7.60 18.50
C GLN A 193 10.37 8.95 18.03
N ALA A 194 9.32 8.96 17.19
CA ALA A 194 8.67 10.20 16.76
C ALA A 194 8.12 11.01 17.95
N PHE A 195 7.70 10.36 19.02
CA PHE A 195 7.18 11.03 20.22
C PHE A 195 8.28 11.77 21.01
N ASP A 196 9.53 11.34 20.86
CA ASP A 196 10.67 11.91 21.56
C ASP A 196 11.33 13.07 20.77
N GLN A 197 11.07 13.15 19.46
CA GLN A 197 11.80 14.03 18.53
C GLN A 197 10.93 15.09 17.86
N VAL A 198 9.60 14.94 17.90
CA VAL A 198 8.69 15.92 17.29
C VAL A 198 8.58 17.19 18.13
N GLU A 199 8.39 18.32 17.46
CA GLU A 199 8.15 19.61 18.12
C GLU A 199 6.74 20.15 17.80
N VAL A 200 6.21 20.95 18.72
CA VAL A 200 4.93 21.66 18.52
C VAL A 200 5.03 22.54 17.27
N GLY A 201 3.98 22.50 16.46
CA GLY A 201 3.91 23.24 15.21
C GLY A 201 4.46 22.49 14.00
N GLN A 202 5.15 21.37 14.14
CA GLN A 202 5.63 20.57 13.01
C GLN A 202 4.48 19.90 12.24
N ARG A 203 4.67 19.67 10.94
CA ARG A 203 3.67 19.03 10.09
C ARG A 203 3.71 17.50 10.24
N VAL A 204 2.54 16.88 10.12
CA VAL A 204 2.38 15.42 10.06
C VAL A 204 1.46 15.10 8.89
N TRP A 205 1.84 14.13 8.06
CA TRP A 205 1.02 13.68 6.93
C TRP A 205 0.64 12.21 7.05
N PHE A 206 -0.54 11.86 6.55
CA PHE A 206 -1.04 10.49 6.50
C PHE A 206 -1.54 10.11 5.11
N ASP A 207 -1.51 8.80 4.83
CA ASP A 207 -2.08 8.17 3.63
C ASP A 207 -1.58 8.83 2.33
N ASP A 208 -0.26 8.91 2.16
CA ASP A 208 0.42 9.49 1.00
C ASP A 208 0.11 10.99 0.82
N GLY A 209 0.09 11.75 1.93
CA GLY A 209 -0.16 13.20 1.91
C GLY A 209 -1.64 13.61 1.76
N LYS A 210 -2.58 12.66 1.78
CA LYS A 210 -4.02 12.97 1.64
C LYS A 210 -4.61 13.64 2.87
N ILE A 211 -4.05 13.38 4.05
CA ILE A 211 -4.48 13.98 5.31
C ILE A 211 -3.29 14.72 5.90
N GLY A 212 -3.45 16.03 6.11
CA GLY A 212 -2.45 16.88 6.73
C GLY A 212 -2.86 17.27 8.14
N ALA A 213 -1.89 17.29 9.03
CA ALA A 213 -2.06 17.71 10.41
C ALA A 213 -0.86 18.54 10.90
N ARG A 214 -1.04 19.19 12.03
CA ARG A 214 0.00 19.93 12.74
C ARG A 214 0.03 19.51 14.21
N VAL A 215 1.22 19.33 14.76
CA VAL A 215 1.38 18.99 16.17
C VAL A 215 0.96 20.16 17.05
N GLU A 216 0.00 19.93 17.94
CA GLU A 216 -0.42 20.90 18.96
C GLU A 216 0.28 20.64 20.30
N ALA A 217 0.46 19.37 20.66
CA ALA A 217 1.18 18.95 21.87
C ALA A 217 1.75 17.53 21.72
N CYS A 218 2.84 17.24 22.41
CA CYS A 218 3.38 15.89 22.55
C CYS A 218 3.96 15.73 23.96
N ASP A 219 3.55 14.71 24.70
CA ASP A 219 4.02 14.44 26.07
C ASP A 219 4.97 13.23 26.17
N GLY A 220 5.43 12.72 25.02
CA GLY A 220 6.26 11.52 24.90
C GLY A 220 5.47 10.20 24.90
N ARG A 221 4.16 10.22 25.18
CA ARG A 221 3.25 9.07 25.13
C ARG A 221 2.14 9.25 24.11
N GLU A 222 1.62 10.46 24.03
CA GLU A 222 0.55 10.89 23.15
C GLU A 222 0.96 12.15 22.40
N MET A 223 0.54 12.22 21.14
CA MET A 223 0.77 13.36 20.26
C MET A 223 -0.57 13.87 19.76
N TYR A 224 -0.93 15.08 20.15
CA TYR A 224 -2.16 15.76 19.78
C TYR A 224 -1.95 16.51 18.47
N LEU A 225 -2.76 16.17 17.47
CA LEU A 225 -2.66 16.71 16.13
C LEU A 225 -3.93 17.46 15.76
N ARG A 226 -3.79 18.67 15.23
CA ARG A 226 -4.86 19.38 14.54
C ARG A 226 -4.87 19.01 13.08
N ILE A 227 -6.00 18.53 12.55
CA ILE A 227 -6.15 18.27 11.13
C ILE A 227 -6.21 19.60 10.37
N THR A 228 -5.24 19.82 9.49
CA THR A 228 -5.11 21.03 8.67
C THR A 228 -5.60 20.81 7.24
N GLN A 229 -5.59 19.56 6.76
CA GLN A 229 -6.03 19.19 5.42
C GLN A 229 -6.80 17.84 5.45
N ALA A 230 -8.00 17.85 4.87
CA ALA A 230 -8.84 16.67 4.66
C ALA A 230 -9.80 16.90 3.48
N ASP A 231 -10.38 15.84 2.94
CA ASP A 231 -11.46 15.93 1.94
C ASP A 231 -12.69 16.64 2.55
N PRO A 232 -13.40 17.52 1.81
CA PRO A 232 -14.60 18.18 2.31
C PRO A 232 -15.71 17.23 2.80
N LYS A 233 -15.74 15.99 2.28
CA LYS A 233 -16.68 14.94 2.71
C LYS A 233 -16.13 14.06 3.84
N GLY A 234 -14.96 14.39 4.37
CA GLY A 234 -14.23 13.64 5.39
C GLY A 234 -13.22 12.68 4.79
N SER A 235 -11.98 12.78 5.25
CA SER A 235 -10.91 11.85 4.88
C SER A 235 -10.96 10.58 5.71
N ARG A 236 -10.80 9.42 5.07
CA ARG A 236 -10.89 8.10 5.73
C ARG A 236 -9.50 7.57 6.06
N LEU A 237 -9.03 7.80 7.28
CA LEU A 237 -7.81 7.19 7.80
C LEU A 237 -8.07 5.70 8.08
N GLN A 238 -7.17 4.83 7.64
CA GLN A 238 -7.28 3.37 7.74
C GLN A 238 -6.07 2.82 8.51
N PRO A 239 -6.06 1.54 8.93
CA PRO A 239 -4.84 0.91 9.43
C PRO A 239 -3.77 0.80 8.32
N GLU A 240 -2.51 0.62 8.72
CA GLU A 240 -1.35 0.44 7.84
C GLU A 240 -1.07 1.58 6.85
N LYS A 241 -1.64 2.76 7.08
CA LYS A 241 -1.38 3.97 6.28
C LYS A 241 -0.07 4.63 6.67
N GLY A 242 0.69 5.07 5.67
CA GLY A 242 1.96 5.76 5.88
C GLY A 242 1.78 7.02 6.71
N ILE A 243 2.78 7.31 7.56
CA ILE A 243 2.89 8.54 8.34
C ILE A 243 4.21 9.21 7.98
N ASN A 244 4.20 10.52 7.78
CA ASN A 244 5.39 11.30 7.43
C ASN A 244 5.53 12.50 8.36
N PHE A 245 6.76 12.76 8.79
CA PHE A 245 7.13 13.87 9.67
C PHE A 245 8.17 14.75 8.97
N PRO A 246 7.76 15.55 7.95
CA PRO A 246 8.67 16.25 7.04
C PRO A 246 9.58 17.30 7.70
N ASP A 247 9.22 17.75 8.89
CA ASP A 247 9.96 18.78 9.64
C ASP A 247 10.76 18.18 10.81
N THR A 248 10.60 16.89 11.08
CA THR A 248 11.25 16.21 12.21
C THR A 248 12.47 15.44 11.71
N VAL A 249 13.63 15.71 12.30
CA VAL A 249 14.83 14.90 12.05
C VAL A 249 14.73 13.63 12.88
N LEU A 250 14.29 12.54 12.25
CA LEU A 250 14.16 11.25 12.91
C LEU A 250 15.49 10.52 12.94
N ASP A 251 16.06 10.36 14.14
CA ASP A 251 17.28 9.56 14.34
C ASP A 251 16.93 8.08 14.45
N LEU A 252 16.98 7.42 13.30
CA LEU A 252 16.68 6.00 13.11
C LEU A 252 17.78 5.39 12.25
N PRO A 253 18.09 4.10 12.36
CA PRO A 253 18.91 3.42 11.35
C PRO A 253 18.09 3.25 10.05
N ALA A 254 18.71 3.46 8.88
CA ALA A 254 18.04 3.16 7.61
C ALA A 254 17.79 1.65 7.42
N LEU A 255 18.61 0.80 8.06
CA LEU A 255 18.43 -0.65 8.09
C LEU A 255 17.82 -1.08 9.42
N THR A 256 16.63 -1.68 9.36
CA THR A 256 16.01 -2.29 10.53
C THR A 256 16.55 -3.69 10.79
N ALA A 257 16.30 -4.24 11.99
CA ALA A 257 16.61 -5.65 12.28
C ALA A 257 15.93 -6.61 11.29
N LYS A 258 14.70 -6.27 10.85
CA LYS A 258 14.00 -7.04 9.81
C LYS A 258 14.72 -6.93 8.47
N ASP A 259 15.18 -5.74 8.07
CA ASP A 259 15.90 -5.56 6.80
C ASP A 259 17.18 -6.38 6.76
N LEU A 260 17.91 -6.50 7.88
CA LEU A 260 19.11 -7.34 7.96
C LEU A 260 18.77 -8.84 7.78
N LEU A 261 17.68 -9.31 8.40
CA LEU A 261 17.20 -10.70 8.23
C LEU A 261 16.68 -10.96 6.80
N ASP A 262 15.98 -9.99 6.22
CA ASP A 262 15.52 -10.07 4.83
C ASP A 262 16.73 -10.10 3.89
N LEU A 263 17.76 -9.28 4.16
CA LEU A 263 18.98 -9.18 3.36
C LEU A 263 19.66 -10.54 3.19
N GLU A 264 19.82 -11.31 4.27
CA GLU A 264 20.40 -12.65 4.26
C GLU A 264 19.71 -13.61 3.29
N GLN A 265 18.40 -13.45 3.07
CA GLN A 265 17.62 -14.33 2.19
C GLN A 265 17.60 -13.83 0.75
N VAL A 266 17.52 -12.52 0.55
CA VAL A 266 17.30 -11.93 -0.77
C VAL A 266 18.57 -11.88 -1.60
N VAL A 267 19.75 -11.86 -0.97
CA VAL A 267 21.05 -11.88 -1.68
C VAL A 267 21.26 -13.14 -2.53
N GLU A 268 20.54 -14.23 -2.25
CA GLU A 268 20.58 -15.47 -3.05
C GLU A 268 19.94 -15.33 -4.44
N PHE A 269 19.15 -14.26 -4.65
CA PHE A 269 18.45 -14.09 -5.92
C PHE A 269 18.33 -12.65 -6.43
N ALA A 270 18.66 -11.66 -5.61
CA ALA A 270 18.69 -10.27 -6.04
C ALA A 270 19.93 -10.01 -6.91
N ASP A 271 19.77 -9.24 -7.97
CA ASP A 271 20.86 -8.62 -8.72
C ASP A 271 21.20 -7.24 -8.14
N MET A 272 20.21 -6.58 -7.52
CA MET A 272 20.33 -5.26 -6.94
C MET A 272 19.52 -5.16 -5.64
N ILE A 273 20.03 -4.38 -4.69
CA ILE A 273 19.34 -4.05 -3.44
C ILE A 273 19.05 -2.55 -3.42
N ALA A 274 17.80 -2.19 -3.15
CA ALA A 274 17.43 -0.79 -2.99
C ALA A 274 17.26 -0.42 -1.51
N LEU A 275 18.02 0.56 -1.05
CA LEU A 275 17.97 1.09 0.31
C LEU A 275 16.89 2.18 0.39
N SER A 276 15.77 1.86 1.03
CA SER A 276 14.73 2.86 1.35
C SER A 276 15.16 3.77 2.49
N PHE A 277 14.69 5.01 2.48
CA PHE A 277 14.88 6.04 3.49
C PHE A 277 16.34 6.31 3.89
N VAL A 278 17.26 6.18 2.92
CA VAL A 278 18.63 6.68 3.08
C VAL A 278 18.57 8.17 3.45
N ARG A 279 19.35 8.60 4.43
CA ARG A 279 19.35 9.99 4.92
C ARG A 279 20.74 10.57 5.00
N VAL A 280 21.72 9.76 5.38
CA VAL A 280 23.10 10.19 5.61
C VAL A 280 24.11 9.21 5.01
N PRO A 281 25.37 9.64 4.78
CA PRO A 281 26.46 8.77 4.33
C PRO A 281 26.61 7.48 5.14
N ALA A 282 26.41 7.55 6.46
CA ALA A 282 26.54 6.41 7.35
C ALA A 282 25.52 5.29 7.05
N ASP A 283 24.35 5.63 6.50
CA ASP A 283 23.35 4.63 6.08
C ASP A 283 23.87 3.78 4.91
N VAL A 284 24.58 4.42 3.98
CA VAL A 284 25.23 3.76 2.83
C VAL A 284 26.33 2.84 3.35
N ASP A 285 27.20 3.34 4.22
CA ASP A 285 28.28 2.55 4.83
C ASP A 285 27.74 1.34 5.60
N ALA A 286 26.62 1.48 6.32
CA ALA A 286 25.98 0.39 7.04
C ALA A 286 25.49 -0.73 6.11
N LEU A 287 24.88 -0.38 4.96
CA LEU A 287 24.47 -1.37 3.96
C LEU A 287 25.67 -2.10 3.37
N HIS A 288 26.72 -1.37 2.98
CA HIS A 288 27.92 -2.00 2.43
C HIS A 288 28.60 -2.94 3.42
N GLN A 289 28.71 -2.55 4.70
CA GLN A 289 29.22 -3.43 5.75
C GLN A 289 28.38 -4.71 5.91
N ALA A 290 27.05 -4.61 5.81
CA ALA A 290 26.18 -5.78 5.85
C ALA A 290 26.40 -6.69 4.64
N LEU A 291 26.54 -6.12 3.44
CA LEU A 291 26.81 -6.86 2.20
C LEU A 291 28.22 -7.49 2.16
N ASP A 292 29.22 -6.85 2.75
CA ASP A 292 30.58 -7.38 2.87
C ASP A 292 30.60 -8.63 3.74
N ARG A 293 29.83 -8.65 4.84
CA ARG A 293 29.69 -9.84 5.71
C ARG A 293 29.05 -11.03 4.99
N LEU A 294 28.26 -10.77 3.95
CA LEU A 294 27.60 -11.80 3.14
C LEU A 294 28.41 -12.19 1.90
N ASP A 295 29.61 -11.63 1.71
CA ASP A 295 30.50 -11.87 0.56
C ASP A 295 29.80 -11.67 -0.79
N ARG A 296 29.08 -10.55 -0.93
CA ARG A 296 28.36 -10.16 -2.16
C ARG A 296 28.98 -8.91 -2.80
N PRO A 297 30.17 -9.00 -3.43
CA PRO A 297 30.85 -7.84 -4.00
C PRO A 297 30.25 -7.36 -5.32
N GLN A 298 29.50 -8.20 -6.04
CA GLN A 298 28.91 -7.85 -7.36
C GLN A 298 27.47 -7.33 -7.30
N LEU A 299 26.84 -7.36 -6.12
CA LEU A 299 25.46 -6.95 -5.95
C LEU A 299 25.32 -5.44 -6.13
N GLY A 300 24.43 -5.00 -7.03
CA GLY A 300 24.20 -3.58 -7.24
C GLY A 300 23.46 -2.95 -6.06
N VAL A 301 23.72 -1.66 -5.80
CA VAL A 301 23.04 -0.89 -4.76
C VAL A 301 22.28 0.27 -5.41
N VAL A 302 21.03 0.44 -5.01
CA VAL A 302 20.18 1.57 -5.41
C VAL A 302 19.82 2.38 -4.18
N LEU A 303 20.19 3.67 -4.16
CA LEU A 303 19.86 4.57 -3.07
C LEU A 303 18.56 5.30 -3.36
N LYS A 304 17.54 5.13 -2.52
CA LYS A 304 16.22 5.74 -2.75
C LYS A 304 16.10 7.07 -2.04
N ILE A 305 16.01 8.14 -2.81
CA ILE A 305 15.84 9.51 -2.29
C ILE A 305 14.35 9.73 -2.05
N GLU A 306 13.95 9.60 -0.79
CA GLU A 306 12.55 9.55 -0.34
C GLU A 306 12.16 10.69 0.62
N ASN A 307 13.13 11.45 1.14
CA ASN A 307 12.87 12.50 2.12
C ASN A 307 13.80 13.71 1.94
N ARG A 308 13.48 14.79 2.66
CA ARG A 308 14.23 16.06 2.61
C ARG A 308 15.70 15.87 2.99
N GLN A 309 15.99 15.16 4.07
CA GLN A 309 17.34 14.97 4.58
C GLN A 309 18.23 14.22 3.59
N ALA A 310 17.68 13.22 2.89
CA ALA A 310 18.35 12.48 1.82
C ALA A 310 18.78 13.41 0.69
N PHE A 311 17.88 14.31 0.28
CA PHE A 311 18.15 15.29 -0.77
C PHE A 311 19.22 16.31 -0.33
N GLU A 312 19.09 16.88 0.87
CA GLU A 312 20.07 17.86 1.40
C GLU A 312 21.47 17.24 1.57
N ASN A 313 21.56 15.95 1.89
CA ASN A 313 22.81 15.23 2.00
C ASN A 313 23.24 14.52 0.70
N LEU A 314 22.49 14.67 -0.39
CA LEU A 314 22.68 13.87 -1.60
C LEU A 314 24.13 13.86 -2.10
N PRO A 315 24.84 15.00 -2.24
CA PRO A 315 26.25 14.98 -2.66
C PRO A 315 27.13 14.09 -1.79
N ARG A 316 26.93 14.11 -0.47
CA ARG A 316 27.70 13.28 0.48
C ARG A 316 27.29 11.80 0.40
N ILE A 317 26.01 11.53 0.19
CA ILE A 317 25.49 10.16 -0.01
C ILE A 317 26.08 9.55 -1.29
N LEU A 318 26.11 10.30 -2.39
CA LEU A 318 26.71 9.86 -3.65
C LEU A 318 28.20 9.57 -3.49
N LEU A 319 28.95 10.47 -2.84
CA LEU A 319 30.38 10.26 -2.56
C LEU A 319 30.62 9.03 -1.68
N ALA A 320 29.77 8.79 -0.68
CA ALA A 320 29.85 7.58 0.15
C ALA A 320 29.65 6.33 -0.71
N GLY A 321 28.60 6.29 -1.53
CA GLY A 321 28.35 5.17 -2.44
C GLY A 321 29.49 4.92 -3.42
N LEU A 322 30.06 5.97 -4.02
CA LEU A 322 31.17 5.87 -4.98
C LEU A 322 32.48 5.37 -4.36
N ARG A 323 32.67 5.52 -3.04
CA ARG A 323 33.83 4.96 -2.34
C ARG A 323 33.78 3.43 -2.28
N HIS A 324 32.60 2.85 -2.46
CA HIS A 324 32.42 1.40 -2.51
C HIS A 324 32.52 0.93 -3.96
N GLY A 325 33.22 -0.19 -4.20
CA GLY A 325 33.44 -0.71 -5.55
C GLY A 325 32.23 -1.39 -6.21
N ARG A 326 31.02 -1.23 -5.66
CA ARG A 326 29.80 -1.89 -6.17
C ARG A 326 29.11 -1.02 -7.22
N PRO A 327 28.38 -1.61 -8.19
CA PRO A 327 27.51 -0.85 -9.07
C PRO A 327 26.49 -0.05 -8.25
N LEU A 328 26.42 1.25 -8.50
CA LEU A 328 25.57 2.19 -7.75
C LEU A 328 24.54 2.82 -8.68
N GLY A 329 23.31 2.95 -8.21
CA GLY A 329 22.25 3.74 -8.83
C GLY A 329 21.49 4.57 -7.79
N VAL A 330 20.71 5.52 -8.27
CA VAL A 330 19.84 6.37 -7.45
C VAL A 330 18.43 6.24 -7.95
N MET A 331 17.46 6.15 -7.04
CA MET A 331 16.05 6.18 -7.37
C MET A 331 15.41 7.46 -6.83
N ILE A 332 14.73 8.20 -7.71
CA ILE A 332 13.88 9.32 -7.30
C ILE A 332 12.52 8.74 -6.91
N ALA A 333 12.34 8.47 -5.62
CA ALA A 333 11.13 7.84 -5.09
C ALA A 333 10.10 8.92 -4.75
N ARG A 334 9.45 9.45 -5.80
CA ARG A 334 8.60 10.64 -5.76
C ARG A 334 7.38 10.52 -4.84
N GLY A 335 6.88 9.30 -4.59
CA GLY A 335 5.75 9.05 -3.70
C GLY A 335 5.97 9.63 -2.30
N ASP A 336 6.97 9.11 -1.58
CA ASP A 336 7.34 9.62 -0.25
C ASP A 336 7.98 11.02 -0.34
N LEU A 337 8.83 11.25 -1.33
CA LEU A 337 9.55 12.52 -1.48
C LEU A 337 8.62 13.72 -1.67
N ALA A 338 7.49 13.55 -2.37
CA ALA A 338 6.49 14.61 -2.56
C ALA A 338 5.79 14.98 -1.25
N VAL A 339 5.54 14.01 -0.37
CA VAL A 339 4.95 14.24 0.95
C VAL A 339 5.92 15.02 1.84
N GLU A 340 7.21 14.68 1.74
CA GLU A 340 8.27 15.27 2.55
C GLU A 340 8.60 16.73 2.15
N LEU A 341 8.69 17.00 0.86
CA LEU A 341 9.06 18.32 0.33
C LEU A 341 7.87 19.23 0.04
N GLY A 342 6.68 18.65 -0.15
CA GLY A 342 5.52 19.29 -0.75
C GLY A 342 5.54 19.20 -2.28
N PHE A 343 4.35 19.11 -2.88
CA PHE A 343 4.19 18.95 -4.33
C PHE A 343 4.82 20.08 -5.15
N GLU A 344 4.81 21.31 -4.63
CA GLU A 344 5.36 22.52 -5.27
C GLU A 344 6.85 22.35 -5.63
N ARG A 345 7.62 21.69 -4.76
CA ARG A 345 9.08 21.54 -4.90
C ARG A 345 9.51 20.23 -5.55
N LEU A 346 8.58 19.30 -5.76
CA LEU A 346 8.91 17.97 -6.27
C LEU A 346 9.59 18.04 -7.64
N SER A 347 9.06 18.87 -8.54
CA SER A 347 9.62 19.02 -9.89
C SER A 347 11.01 19.65 -9.89
N GLU A 348 11.25 20.62 -9.01
CA GLU A 348 12.57 21.26 -8.80
C GLU A 348 13.58 20.21 -8.30
N VAL A 349 13.29 19.57 -7.18
CA VAL A 349 14.19 18.60 -6.54
C VAL A 349 14.50 17.42 -7.45
N GLN A 350 13.51 16.93 -8.20
CA GLN A 350 13.75 15.87 -9.18
C GLN A 350 14.81 16.27 -10.22
N GLN A 351 14.80 17.51 -10.71
CA GLN A 351 15.81 17.99 -11.66
C GLN A 351 17.18 18.12 -11.00
N GLU A 352 17.24 18.62 -9.77
CA GLU A 352 18.49 18.73 -9.02
C GLU A 352 19.12 17.35 -8.75
N ILE A 353 18.31 16.34 -8.39
CA ILE A 353 18.79 14.96 -8.22
C ILE A 353 19.38 14.43 -9.53
N LEU A 354 18.70 14.65 -10.66
CA LEU A 354 19.20 14.26 -11.98
C LEU A 354 20.54 14.93 -12.28
N TRP A 355 20.67 16.24 -12.05
CA TRP A 355 21.93 16.96 -12.30
C TRP A 355 23.09 16.47 -11.44
N LEU A 356 22.84 16.22 -10.15
CA LEU A 356 23.85 15.71 -9.23
C LEU A 356 24.31 14.30 -9.60
N CYS A 357 23.37 13.39 -9.92
CA CYS A 357 23.69 12.03 -10.34
C CYS A 357 24.41 12.01 -11.69
N GLU A 358 23.97 12.85 -12.64
CA GLU A 358 24.57 13.03 -13.95
C GLU A 358 26.00 13.60 -13.84
N ALA A 359 26.27 14.51 -12.89
CA ALA A 359 27.63 14.97 -12.59
C ALA A 359 28.50 13.88 -11.93
N ALA A 360 27.91 13.01 -11.13
CA ALA A 360 28.57 11.88 -10.47
C ALA A 360 28.71 10.64 -11.36
N HIS A 361 28.16 10.65 -12.59
CA HIS A 361 28.05 9.50 -13.49
C HIS A 361 27.31 8.30 -12.87
N ILE A 362 26.29 8.57 -12.05
CA ILE A 362 25.45 7.57 -11.40
C ILE A 362 24.10 7.48 -12.13
N PRO A 363 23.66 6.28 -12.55
CA PRO A 363 22.38 6.10 -13.20
C PRO A 363 21.20 6.41 -12.27
N VAL A 364 20.16 7.02 -12.81
CA VAL A 364 18.94 7.42 -12.11
C VAL A 364 17.75 6.58 -12.57
N ILE A 365 16.97 6.11 -11.60
CA ILE A 365 15.67 5.48 -11.79
C ILE A 365 14.58 6.50 -11.48
N TRP A 366 13.81 6.87 -12.50
CA TRP A 366 12.63 7.72 -12.37
C TRP A 366 11.45 6.88 -11.88
N ALA A 367 11.05 7.07 -10.63
CA ALA A 367 10.14 6.13 -9.97
C ALA A 367 8.86 6.76 -9.42
N THR A 368 7.90 5.86 -9.19
CA THR A 368 6.56 6.06 -8.59
C THR A 368 5.60 6.88 -9.44
N GLN A 369 4.34 6.43 -9.50
CA GLN A 369 3.23 7.12 -10.18
C GLN A 369 3.40 7.44 -11.68
N ILE A 370 4.38 6.84 -12.37
CA ILE A 370 4.46 6.88 -13.83
C ILE A 370 3.36 5.99 -14.41
N LEU A 371 2.47 6.58 -15.22
CA LEU A 371 1.36 5.86 -15.86
C LEU A 371 0.51 5.04 -14.87
N GLU A 372 0.30 5.56 -13.65
CA GLU A 372 -0.39 4.86 -12.56
C GLU A 372 -1.83 4.49 -12.94
N SER A 373 -2.55 5.42 -13.55
CA SER A 373 -3.93 5.19 -14.01
C SER A 373 -3.98 4.22 -15.17
N MET A 374 -2.96 4.20 -16.05
CA MET A 374 -2.84 3.18 -17.08
C MET A 374 -2.70 1.80 -16.45
N ALA A 375 -1.74 1.61 -15.53
CA ALA A 375 -1.51 0.33 -14.88
C ALA A 375 -2.77 -0.18 -14.15
N LYS A 376 -3.49 0.71 -13.46
CA LYS A 376 -4.67 0.36 -12.64
C LYS A 376 -5.98 0.25 -13.41
N LYS A 377 -6.21 1.12 -14.40
CA LYS A 377 -7.53 1.33 -15.04
C LYS A 377 -7.50 1.16 -16.56
N GLY A 378 -6.32 0.96 -17.16
CA GLY A 378 -6.15 0.79 -18.61
C GLY A 378 -6.27 2.08 -19.41
N VAL A 379 -6.36 3.23 -18.74
CA VAL A 379 -6.47 4.55 -19.39
C VAL A 379 -5.55 5.55 -18.67
N PRO A 380 -4.54 6.11 -19.35
CA PRO A 380 -3.68 7.13 -18.77
C PRO A 380 -4.38 8.50 -18.78
N SER A 381 -3.93 9.39 -17.89
CA SER A 381 -4.21 10.81 -17.99
C SER A 381 -3.20 11.52 -18.91
N ARG A 382 -3.55 12.71 -19.40
CA ARG A 382 -2.61 13.54 -20.18
C ARG A 382 -1.35 13.89 -19.38
N ALA A 383 -1.52 14.19 -18.09
CA ALA A 383 -0.41 14.51 -17.20
C ALA A 383 0.56 13.32 -17.05
N GLU A 384 0.04 12.09 -16.92
CA GLU A 384 0.88 10.88 -16.83
C GLU A 384 1.65 10.60 -18.12
N VAL A 385 1.06 10.87 -19.29
CA VAL A 385 1.76 10.73 -20.58
C VAL A 385 2.90 11.74 -20.70
N THR A 386 2.66 13.00 -20.30
CA THR A 386 3.71 14.03 -20.26
C THR A 386 4.83 13.68 -19.29
N ASP A 387 4.49 13.18 -18.10
CA ASP A 387 5.47 12.74 -17.11
C ASP A 387 6.32 11.56 -17.61
N ALA A 388 5.69 10.55 -18.22
CA ALA A 388 6.39 9.43 -18.85
C ALA A 388 7.33 9.88 -19.99
N ALA A 389 6.92 10.86 -20.79
CA ALA A 389 7.76 11.43 -21.85
C ALA A 389 8.98 12.16 -21.28
N MET A 390 8.84 12.83 -20.13
CA MET A 390 9.94 13.53 -19.48
C MET A 390 10.93 12.61 -18.78
N ALA A 391 10.52 11.40 -18.44
CA ALA A 391 11.40 10.40 -17.85
C ALA A 391 12.52 9.91 -18.80
N VAL A 392 12.51 10.31 -20.09
CA VAL A 392 13.58 10.00 -21.07
C VAL A 392 14.97 10.49 -20.64
N VAL A 393 15.04 11.47 -19.74
CA VAL A 393 16.32 12.00 -19.23
C VAL A 393 16.97 11.11 -18.16
N ALA A 394 16.28 10.07 -17.69
CA ALA A 394 16.76 9.10 -16.72
C ALA A 394 17.14 7.77 -17.41
N GLU A 395 18.03 7.00 -16.79
CA GLU A 395 18.50 5.71 -17.33
C GLU A 395 17.44 4.62 -17.26
N CYS A 396 16.54 4.72 -16.28
CA CYS A 396 15.51 3.74 -16.02
C CYS A 396 14.22 4.40 -15.55
N VAL A 397 13.09 3.78 -15.88
CA VAL A 397 11.76 4.22 -15.43
C VAL A 397 11.07 3.06 -14.71
N MET A 398 10.49 3.33 -13.55
CA MET A 398 9.80 2.32 -12.73
C MET A 398 8.28 2.45 -12.87
N LEU A 399 7.61 1.32 -13.11
CA LEU A 399 6.15 1.20 -13.13
C LEU A 399 5.65 0.43 -11.91
N ASN A 400 4.51 0.84 -11.36
CA ASN A 400 3.82 0.10 -10.30
C ASN A 400 2.97 -1.04 -10.89
N LYS A 401 2.71 -2.08 -10.10
CA LYS A 401 1.87 -3.22 -10.52
C LYS A 401 0.43 -2.78 -10.82
N GLY A 402 -0.20 -3.46 -11.78
CA GLY A 402 -1.62 -3.29 -12.06
C GLY A 402 -2.13 -4.30 -13.09
N PRO A 403 -3.47 -4.45 -13.22
CA PRO A 403 -4.07 -5.40 -14.16
C PRO A 403 -3.70 -5.14 -15.63
N TYR A 404 -3.32 -3.91 -15.98
CA TYR A 404 -2.93 -3.50 -17.34
C TYR A 404 -1.42 -3.24 -17.46
N ILE A 405 -0.60 -3.89 -16.64
CA ILE A 405 0.85 -3.62 -16.58
C ILE A 405 1.55 -3.92 -17.91
N VAL A 406 1.11 -4.94 -18.65
CA VAL A 406 1.71 -5.32 -19.93
C VAL A 406 1.49 -4.20 -20.96
N GLU A 407 0.26 -3.71 -21.07
CA GLU A 407 -0.11 -2.59 -21.93
C GLU A 407 0.59 -1.30 -21.50
N THR A 408 0.78 -1.12 -20.19
CA THR A 408 1.52 0.03 -19.65
C THR A 408 2.99 0.01 -20.06
N VAL A 409 3.64 -1.16 -20.00
CA VAL A 409 5.04 -1.32 -20.45
C VAL A 409 5.18 -1.03 -21.95
N VAL A 410 4.25 -1.54 -22.77
CA VAL A 410 4.23 -1.27 -24.21
C VAL A 410 4.07 0.23 -24.49
N MET A 411 3.10 0.88 -23.84
CA MET A 411 2.88 2.32 -23.98
C MET A 411 4.11 3.13 -23.54
N LEU A 412 4.72 2.80 -22.40
CA LEU A 412 5.91 3.49 -21.91
C LEU A 412 7.06 3.36 -22.91
N ARG A 413 7.33 2.15 -23.40
CA ARG A 413 8.36 1.90 -24.42
C ARG A 413 8.13 2.77 -25.66
N ASP A 414 6.89 2.83 -26.15
CA ASP A 414 6.57 3.58 -27.37
C ASP A 414 6.70 5.11 -27.16
N ILE A 415 6.36 5.61 -25.97
CA ILE A 415 6.58 7.01 -25.59
C ILE A 415 8.08 7.31 -25.55
N LEU A 416 8.86 6.51 -24.82
CA LEU A 416 10.29 6.74 -24.65
C LEU A 416 11.06 6.60 -25.97
N ALA A 417 10.73 5.62 -26.81
CA ALA A 417 11.36 5.45 -28.13
C ALA A 417 11.15 6.65 -29.06
N ARG A 418 10.02 7.35 -28.95
CA ARG A 418 9.77 8.60 -29.69
C ARG A 418 10.55 9.76 -29.08
N MET A 419 10.60 9.85 -27.76
CA MET A 419 11.29 10.93 -27.05
C MET A 419 12.80 10.86 -27.17
N ASP A 420 13.37 9.66 -27.25
CA ASP A 420 14.81 9.43 -27.43
C ASP A 420 15.36 10.07 -28.73
N GLN A 421 14.50 10.21 -29.76
CA GLN A 421 14.85 10.91 -31.01
C GLN A 421 14.97 12.43 -30.83
N HIS A 422 14.37 12.99 -29.78
CA HIS A 422 14.30 14.42 -29.52
C HIS A 422 15.22 14.87 -28.39
N TYR A 423 15.45 13.98 -27.42
CA TYR A 423 16.21 14.27 -26.22
C TYR A 423 17.18 13.13 -25.96
N HIS A 424 18.45 13.37 -26.28
CA HIS A 424 19.56 12.64 -25.69
C HIS A 424 20.33 13.62 -24.81
N LYS A 425 20.56 13.27 -23.54
CA LYS A 425 21.17 14.08 -22.47
C LYS A 425 21.94 15.32 -22.97
N ARG A 426 21.62 16.51 -22.41
CA ARG A 426 22.18 17.82 -22.80
C ARG A 426 23.69 17.98 -22.53
N ARG A 427 24.56 17.16 -23.13
CA ARG A 427 26.01 17.24 -22.97
C ARG A 427 26.76 16.93 -24.25
N ALA A 428 27.85 17.69 -24.45
CA ALA A 428 28.95 17.22 -25.27
C ALA A 428 29.72 16.16 -24.48
N THR A 429 29.86 14.96 -25.03
CA THR A 429 30.68 13.90 -24.43
C THR A 429 32.15 14.13 -24.80
N LEU A 430 33.02 14.21 -23.80
CA LEU A 430 34.48 14.23 -24.02
C LEU A 430 34.98 12.79 -24.16
N ARG A 431 35.98 12.56 -25.02
CA ARG A 431 36.57 11.23 -25.18
C ARG A 431 37.18 10.73 -23.85
N PRO A 432 37.10 9.43 -23.54
CA PRO A 432 37.83 8.84 -22.41
C PRO A 432 39.33 9.17 -22.51
N LEU A 433 39.90 9.74 -21.46
CA LEU A 433 41.33 10.02 -21.42
C LEU A 433 42.10 8.75 -21.07
N SER A 434 43.23 8.52 -21.73
CA SER A 434 44.11 7.37 -21.45
C SER A 434 44.59 7.34 -20.00
N VAL A 435 44.73 8.50 -19.36
CA VAL A 435 45.11 8.65 -17.94
C VAL A 435 44.07 8.13 -16.96
N ALA A 436 42.80 8.02 -17.36
CA ALA A 436 41.73 7.48 -16.50
C ALA A 436 41.72 5.94 -16.43
N ARG A 437 42.53 5.27 -17.26
CA ARG A 437 42.79 3.83 -17.16
C ARG A 437 43.92 3.62 -16.14
N LEU A 438 43.62 3.83 -14.86
CA LEU A 438 44.53 3.39 -13.80
C LEU A 438 44.44 1.86 -13.71
N VAL A 439 45.59 1.20 -13.90
CA VAL A 439 45.77 -0.27 -13.79
C VAL A 439 45.76 -0.68 -12.32
#